data_AF-A0A7V4P3S1-F1
#
_entry.id   AF-A0A7V4P3S1-F1
#
_cell.length_a   1.000
_cell.length_b   1.000
_cell.length_c   1.000
_cell.angle_alpha   90.00
_cell.angle_beta   90.00
_cell.angle_gamma   90.00
#
_symmetry.space_group_name_H-M   'P 1'
#
loop_
_entity.id
_entity.type
_entity.pdbx_description
1 polymer ?
#
loop_
_entity_poly.entity_id
_entity_poly.type
_entity_poly.pdbx_seq_one_letter_code
_entity_poly.pdbx_strand_id
1 'polypeptide(L)'
;MSTPAATPPQPADAPHSAARSADPSARALGEMPIDELRAYAENLGLQVPAGCSRGDLVLRVSRRLELIERLDRDALLDICVWAHRPVRQSDPRPDLVRAIAAIEGGNYSRLSARGLRALAALRSVPVGPNDTDAMVADALVRAEGLRQRLSRVRRALVGAVLSRVIEGDAAPAEYQFLPEDDAARRLSLKHEIEDRGVVGGIASRLRGAADDYLRSKLDEIEARIDRKLDEIDRRLSEWRDREVANRLRILRITLVASVLFALLSLGYHVVVRRWMGAQPPPPIAATPPDTPR
;
A
#
# COMPACT_ATOMS: atom_id res chain seq x y z
N MET A 1 29.30 -48.97 -6.51
CA MET A 1 29.34 -47.71 -7.27
C MET A 1 28.03 -47.00 -7.01
N SER A 2 28.03 -46.03 -6.09
CA SER A 2 26.84 -45.34 -5.62
C SER A 2 26.60 -44.11 -6.49
N THR A 3 25.45 -44.05 -7.16
CA THR A 3 25.00 -42.93 -7.96
C THR A 3 24.62 -41.76 -7.04
N PRO A 4 25.18 -40.55 -7.22
CA PRO A 4 24.78 -39.39 -6.43
C PRO A 4 23.38 -38.94 -6.83
N ALA A 5 22.50 -38.79 -5.84
CA ALA A 5 21.13 -38.32 -6.01
C ALA A 5 21.12 -36.86 -6.49
N ALA A 6 20.48 -36.61 -7.63
CA ALA A 6 20.30 -35.29 -8.20
C ALA A 6 19.40 -34.43 -7.30
N THR A 7 19.95 -33.35 -6.77
CA THR A 7 19.21 -32.30 -6.06
C THR A 7 18.18 -31.68 -7.01
N PRO A 8 16.87 -31.69 -6.68
CA PRO A 8 15.87 -31.05 -7.52
C PRO A 8 16.10 -29.53 -7.59
N PRO A 9 15.88 -28.90 -8.76
CA PRO A 9 16.03 -27.46 -8.92
C PRO A 9 15.02 -26.74 -8.01
N GLN A 10 15.57 -25.94 -7.10
CA GLN A 10 14.82 -25.05 -6.22
C GLN A 10 14.00 -24.08 -7.08
N PRO A 11 12.66 -24.02 -6.93
CA PRO A 11 11.84 -23.12 -7.73
C PRO A 11 12.27 -21.68 -7.45
N ALA A 12 12.58 -20.94 -8.52
CA ALA A 12 12.92 -19.53 -8.46
C ALA A 12 11.84 -18.76 -7.70
N ASP A 13 12.23 -18.11 -6.61
CA ASP A 13 11.38 -17.26 -5.78
C ASP A 13 10.69 -16.21 -6.65
N ALA A 14 9.40 -16.40 -6.90
CA ALA A 14 8.55 -15.38 -7.48
C ALA A 14 8.58 -14.13 -6.57
N PRO A 15 8.79 -12.91 -7.10
CA PRO A 15 8.75 -11.67 -6.34
C PRO A 15 7.31 -11.34 -5.96
N HIS A 16 6.76 -12.07 -5.01
CA HIS A 16 5.41 -11.89 -4.46
C HIS A 16 5.48 -11.70 -2.95
N SER A 17 6.23 -10.69 -2.47
CA SER A 17 6.12 -10.18 -1.09
C SER A 17 7.08 -9.02 -0.85
N ALA A 18 6.64 -7.76 -0.99
CA ALA A 18 7.40 -6.65 -0.40
C ALA A 18 6.65 -5.34 -0.16
N ALA A 19 5.45 -5.11 -0.73
CA ALA A 19 4.60 -4.02 -0.24
C ALA A 19 3.84 -4.48 1.02
N ARG A 20 4.58 -5.01 2.01
CA ARG A 20 4.06 -5.15 3.38
C ARG A 20 3.75 -3.73 3.81
N SER A 21 2.46 -3.43 3.93
CA SER A 21 1.97 -2.14 4.39
C SER A 21 2.47 -1.97 5.81
N ALA A 22 3.66 -1.39 5.98
CA ALA A 22 4.20 -1.07 7.29
C ALA A 22 3.18 -0.15 7.94
N ASP A 23 2.68 -0.53 9.12
CA ASP A 23 1.73 0.29 9.84
C ASP A 23 2.33 1.69 10.01
N PRO A 24 1.63 2.75 9.55
CA PRO A 24 2.16 4.09 9.61
C PRO A 24 2.38 4.45 11.06
N SER A 25 3.63 4.78 11.42
CA SER A 25 3.96 5.30 12.74
C SER A 25 3.11 6.56 13.04
N ALA A 26 2.90 6.89 14.32
CA ALA A 26 2.13 8.08 14.69
C ALA A 26 2.66 9.37 14.03
N ARG A 27 3.97 9.44 13.75
CA ARG A 27 4.57 10.54 12.99
C ARG A 27 4.14 10.55 11.52
N ALA A 28 4.13 9.37 10.89
CA ALA A 28 3.68 9.21 9.50
C ALA A 28 2.19 9.58 9.31
N LEU A 29 1.32 9.29 10.29
CA LEU A 29 -0.09 9.70 10.24
C LEU A 29 -0.26 11.22 10.23
N GLY A 30 0.63 11.95 10.93
CA GLY A 30 0.61 13.41 10.99
C GLY A 30 1.01 14.05 9.66
N GLU A 31 1.83 13.39 8.86
CA GLU A 31 2.35 13.89 7.57
C GLU A 31 1.44 13.52 6.39
N MET A 32 0.69 12.42 6.49
CA MET A 32 -0.21 11.91 5.46
C MET A 32 -1.24 12.96 4.96
N PRO A 33 -1.46 13.09 3.63
CA PRO A 33 -2.52 13.93 3.08
C PRO A 33 -3.90 13.59 3.67
N ILE A 34 -4.79 14.60 3.78
CA ILE A 34 -6.09 14.42 4.43
C ILE A 34 -6.98 13.38 3.72
N ASP A 35 -6.89 13.28 2.39
CA ASP A 35 -7.66 12.33 1.60
C ASP A 35 -7.18 10.90 1.83
N GLU A 36 -5.87 10.69 1.89
CA GLU A 36 -5.25 9.40 2.23
C GLU A 36 -5.58 8.99 3.67
N LEU A 37 -5.52 9.93 4.61
CA LEU A 37 -5.88 9.68 6.01
C LEU A 37 -7.36 9.30 6.16
N ARG A 38 -8.24 9.93 5.36
CA ARG A 38 -9.66 9.58 5.30
C ARG A 38 -9.85 8.18 4.71
N ALA A 39 -9.21 7.86 3.59
CA ALA A 39 -9.26 6.53 2.99
C ALA A 39 -8.73 5.45 3.97
N TYR A 40 -7.64 5.75 4.66
CA TYR A 40 -7.07 4.87 5.69
C TYR A 40 -8.03 4.66 6.86
N ALA A 41 -8.66 5.72 7.36
CA ALA A 41 -9.67 5.63 8.41
C ALA A 41 -10.87 4.77 7.97
N GLU A 42 -11.37 4.96 6.74
CA GLU A 42 -12.46 4.17 6.17
C GLU A 42 -12.10 2.68 6.06
N ASN A 43 -10.87 2.38 5.64
CA ASN A 43 -10.35 1.00 5.58
C ASN A 43 -10.28 0.34 6.97
N LEU A 44 -10.02 1.12 8.03
CA LEU A 44 -10.07 0.64 9.43
C LEU A 44 -11.51 0.50 9.97
N GLY A 45 -12.52 0.78 9.14
CA GLY A 45 -13.93 0.72 9.48
C GLY A 45 -14.42 1.91 10.31
N LEU A 46 -13.65 3.01 10.38
CA LEU A 46 -14.07 4.24 11.03
C LEU A 46 -15.04 5.02 10.15
N GLN A 47 -16.02 5.63 10.78
CA GLN A 47 -16.94 6.56 10.12
C GLN A 47 -16.41 7.99 10.31
N VAL A 48 -16.05 8.62 9.21
CA VAL A 48 -15.50 9.98 9.18
C VAL A 48 -16.57 10.97 8.71
N PRO A 49 -17.00 11.93 9.55
CA PRO A 49 -17.88 13.01 9.13
C PRO A 49 -17.23 13.88 8.04
N ALA A 50 -18.02 14.44 7.13
CA ALA A 50 -17.51 15.24 6.01
C ALA A 50 -16.63 16.43 6.46
N GLY A 51 -17.00 17.10 7.57
CA GLY A 51 -16.27 18.25 8.13
C GLY A 51 -15.29 17.94 9.26
N CYS A 52 -14.79 16.70 9.38
CA CYS A 52 -13.81 16.36 10.42
C CYS A 52 -12.48 17.09 10.17
N SER A 53 -11.93 17.75 11.20
CA SER A 53 -10.60 18.36 11.09
C SER A 53 -9.51 17.29 10.93
N ARG A 54 -8.36 17.65 10.34
CA ARG A 54 -7.20 16.74 10.22
C ARG A 54 -6.73 16.24 11.58
N GLY A 55 -6.69 17.11 12.59
CA GLY A 55 -6.30 16.74 13.95
C GLY A 55 -7.23 15.71 14.58
N ASP A 56 -8.55 15.90 14.43
CA ASP A 56 -9.55 14.94 14.92
C ASP A 56 -9.47 13.59 14.19
N LEU A 57 -9.19 13.62 12.89
CA LEU A 57 -8.97 12.40 12.09
C LEU A 57 -7.76 11.61 12.59
N VAL A 58 -6.61 12.27 12.78
CA VAL A 58 -5.41 11.63 13.33
C VAL A 58 -5.70 11.04 14.71
N LEU A 59 -6.39 11.78 15.58
CA LEU A 59 -6.73 11.30 16.92
C LEU A 59 -7.65 10.07 16.88
N ARG A 60 -8.66 10.05 16.01
CA ARG A 60 -9.57 8.91 15.83
C ARG A 60 -8.86 7.69 15.28
N VAL A 61 -7.99 7.87 14.27
CA VAL A 61 -7.18 6.78 13.71
C VAL A 61 -6.23 6.22 14.76
N SER A 62 -5.54 7.08 15.51
CA SER A 62 -4.63 6.64 16.58
C SER A 62 -5.36 5.86 17.68
N ARG A 63 -6.50 6.35 18.18
CA ARG A 63 -7.33 5.62 19.15
C ARG A 63 -7.81 4.27 18.61
N ARG A 64 -8.09 4.22 17.30
CA ARG A 64 -8.50 2.98 16.65
C ARG A 64 -7.36 1.98 16.57
N LEU A 65 -6.16 2.41 16.19
CA LEU A 65 -4.99 1.55 16.17
C LEU A 65 -4.63 1.01 17.56
N GLU A 66 -4.74 1.85 18.60
CA GLU A 66 -4.58 1.43 20.00
C GLU A 66 -5.60 0.37 20.41
N LEU A 67 -6.87 0.53 20.00
CA LEU A 67 -7.91 -0.48 20.22
C LEU A 67 -7.55 -1.79 19.49
N ILE A 68 -7.12 -1.72 18.24
CA ILE A 68 -6.74 -2.90 17.43
C ILE A 68 -5.58 -3.64 18.08
N GLU A 69 -4.61 -2.91 18.63
CA GLU A 69 -3.44 -3.51 19.29
C GLU A 69 -3.81 -4.25 20.58
N ARG A 70 -4.85 -3.80 21.29
CA ARG A 70 -5.38 -4.47 22.50
C ARG A 70 -6.23 -5.70 22.20
N LEU A 71 -6.74 -5.86 20.98
CA LEU A 71 -7.59 -6.99 20.64
C LEU A 71 -6.77 -8.27 20.49
N ASP A 72 -7.33 -9.37 20.99
CA ASP A 72 -6.79 -10.70 20.78
C ASP A 72 -6.79 -11.04 19.28
N ARG A 73 -5.64 -11.46 18.79
CA ARG A 73 -5.44 -11.81 17.39
C ARG A 73 -6.26 -13.03 16.99
N ASP A 74 -6.40 -14.02 17.88
CA ASP A 74 -7.19 -15.21 17.59
C ASP A 74 -8.68 -14.88 17.49
N ALA A 75 -9.16 -13.93 18.30
CA ALA A 75 -10.51 -13.41 18.17
C ALA A 75 -10.74 -12.73 16.81
N LEU A 76 -9.75 -12.01 16.27
CA LEU A 76 -9.83 -11.43 14.92
C LEU A 76 -9.87 -12.50 13.82
N LEU A 77 -9.07 -13.57 13.96
CA LEU A 77 -9.07 -14.68 13.02
C LEU A 77 -10.40 -15.45 13.04
N ASP A 78 -10.98 -15.68 14.22
CA ASP A 78 -12.31 -16.29 14.36
C ASP A 78 -13.38 -15.51 13.57
N ILE A 79 -13.34 -14.17 13.63
CA ILE A 79 -14.26 -13.32 12.88
C ILE A 79 -14.02 -13.48 11.37
N CYS A 80 -12.76 -13.52 10.92
CA CYS A 80 -12.44 -13.70 9.50
C CYS A 80 -12.92 -15.06 8.97
N VAL A 81 -12.71 -16.13 9.75
CA VAL A 81 -13.17 -17.49 9.42
C VAL A 81 -14.69 -17.55 9.37
N TRP A 82 -15.37 -17.01 10.39
CA TRP A 82 -16.83 -16.92 10.42
C TRP A 82 -17.40 -16.19 9.20
N ALA A 83 -16.74 -15.12 8.76
CA ALA A 83 -17.14 -14.34 7.60
C ALA A 83 -16.64 -14.89 6.25
N HIS A 84 -15.96 -16.04 6.25
CA HIS A 84 -15.37 -16.65 5.05
C HIS A 84 -14.45 -15.69 4.28
N ARG A 85 -13.71 -14.84 4.98
CA ARG A 85 -12.75 -13.91 4.37
C ARG A 85 -11.38 -14.59 4.21
N PRO A 86 -10.79 -14.60 3.00
CA PRO A 86 -9.48 -15.17 2.78
C PRO A 86 -8.41 -14.29 3.43
N VAL A 87 -7.88 -14.73 4.58
CA VAL A 87 -6.79 -14.07 5.30
C VAL A 87 -5.71 -15.10 5.61
N ARG A 88 -4.45 -14.68 5.62
CA ARG A 88 -3.35 -15.54 6.03
C ARG A 88 -3.22 -15.51 7.53
N GLN A 89 -2.87 -16.66 8.12
CA GLN A 89 -2.57 -16.74 9.55
C GLN A 89 -1.36 -15.90 9.98
N SER A 90 -0.59 -15.34 9.06
CA SER A 90 0.54 -14.43 9.33
C SER A 90 0.21 -12.96 9.11
N ASP A 91 -1.01 -12.62 8.68
CA ASP A 91 -1.39 -11.23 8.40
C ASP A 91 -1.38 -10.39 9.71
N PRO A 92 -0.91 -9.13 9.66
CA PRO A 92 -0.90 -8.25 10.82
C PRO A 92 -2.33 -7.87 11.24
N ARG A 93 -2.53 -7.50 12.52
CA ARG A 93 -3.88 -7.19 13.06
C ARG A 93 -4.64 -6.14 12.22
N PRO A 94 -4.01 -5.07 11.72
CA PRO A 94 -4.72 -4.09 10.89
C PRO A 94 -5.25 -4.65 9.57
N ASP A 95 -4.58 -5.63 8.97
CA ASP A 95 -5.07 -6.31 7.76
C ASP A 95 -6.29 -7.17 8.05
N LEU A 96 -6.28 -7.89 9.19
CA LEU A 96 -7.45 -8.62 9.65
C LEU A 96 -8.63 -7.66 9.89
N VAL A 97 -8.38 -6.50 10.50
CA VAL A 97 -9.42 -5.49 10.75
C VAL A 97 -9.94 -4.88 9.45
N ARG A 98 -9.09 -4.65 8.44
CA ARG A 98 -9.52 -4.25 7.10
C ARG A 98 -10.47 -5.27 6.48
N ALA A 99 -10.15 -6.56 6.57
CA ALA A 99 -11.03 -7.63 6.10
C ALA A 99 -12.36 -7.67 6.88
N ILE A 100 -12.31 -7.45 8.20
CA ILE A 100 -13.50 -7.40 9.08
C ILE A 100 -14.37 -6.17 8.81
N ALA A 101 -13.77 -5.03 8.48
CA ALA A 101 -14.48 -3.81 8.15
C ALA A 101 -15.36 -3.95 6.90
N ALA A 102 -14.96 -4.82 5.96
CA ALA A 102 -15.70 -5.17 4.76
C ALA A 102 -16.87 -6.14 4.99
N ILE A 103 -17.11 -6.61 6.22
CA ILE A 103 -18.26 -7.47 6.54
C ILE A 103 -19.51 -6.58 6.70
N GLU A 104 -20.54 -6.82 5.88
CA GLU A 104 -21.79 -6.05 5.91
C GLU A 104 -22.86 -6.62 6.87
N GLY A 105 -22.67 -7.85 7.34
CA GLY A 105 -23.47 -8.51 8.37
C GLY A 105 -23.42 -10.04 8.30
N GLY A 106 -24.11 -10.70 9.23
CA GLY A 106 -24.13 -12.17 9.28
C GLY A 106 -24.87 -12.72 10.50
N ASN A 107 -24.94 -14.06 10.58
CA ASN A 107 -25.53 -14.73 11.74
C ASN A 107 -24.51 -14.83 12.89
N TYR A 108 -24.62 -13.94 13.88
CA TYR A 108 -23.73 -13.84 15.04
C TYR A 108 -23.74 -15.04 15.97
N SER A 109 -24.77 -15.88 15.93
CA SER A 109 -24.90 -17.03 16.84
C SER A 109 -23.79 -18.08 16.66
N ARG A 110 -23.11 -18.08 15.51
CA ARG A 110 -22.00 -19.00 15.21
C ARG A 110 -20.62 -18.41 15.52
N LEU A 111 -20.55 -17.15 15.93
CA LEU A 111 -19.30 -16.50 16.24
C LEU A 111 -18.88 -16.85 17.67
N SER A 112 -17.58 -17.07 17.88
CA SER A 112 -17.05 -17.34 19.22
C SER A 112 -17.33 -16.14 20.15
N ALA A 113 -17.52 -16.39 21.46
CA ALA A 113 -17.78 -15.32 22.43
C ALA A 113 -16.71 -14.21 22.40
N ARG A 114 -15.43 -14.61 22.24
CA ARG A 114 -14.30 -13.69 22.06
C ARG A 114 -14.39 -12.88 20.77
N GLY A 115 -14.71 -13.52 19.65
CA GLY A 115 -14.87 -12.86 18.35
C GLY A 115 -16.05 -11.90 18.36
N LEU A 116 -17.12 -12.25 19.07
CA LEU A 116 -18.32 -11.43 19.17
C LEU A 116 -18.05 -10.14 19.96
N ARG A 117 -17.36 -10.24 21.10
CA ARG A 117 -16.91 -9.08 21.88
C ARG A 117 -15.90 -8.23 21.12
N ALA A 118 -14.94 -8.85 20.43
CA ALA A 118 -13.98 -8.14 19.59
C ALA A 118 -14.66 -7.40 18.43
N LEU A 119 -15.64 -8.02 17.77
CA LEU A 119 -16.41 -7.41 16.70
C LEU A 119 -17.26 -6.24 17.22
N ALA A 120 -17.89 -6.38 18.38
CA ALA A 120 -18.63 -5.30 19.03
C ALA A 120 -17.72 -4.11 19.36
N ALA A 121 -16.53 -4.36 19.93
CA ALA A 121 -15.53 -3.33 20.16
C ALA A 121 -15.08 -2.65 18.86
N LEU A 122 -14.86 -3.42 17.79
CA LEU A 122 -14.54 -2.87 16.45
C LEU A 122 -15.70 -2.05 15.87
N ARG A 123 -16.95 -2.36 16.19
CA ARG A 123 -18.12 -1.60 15.71
C ARG A 123 -18.51 -0.46 16.66
N SER A 124 -17.72 -0.22 17.70
CA SER A 124 -18.01 0.77 18.75
C SER A 124 -19.37 0.55 19.43
N VAL A 125 -19.80 -0.71 19.53
CA VAL A 125 -21.00 -1.10 20.27
C VAL A 125 -20.62 -1.26 21.74
N PRO A 126 -21.30 -0.57 22.68
CA PRO A 126 -20.99 -0.70 24.09
C PRO A 126 -21.36 -2.10 24.57
N VAL A 127 -20.38 -2.81 25.16
CA VAL A 127 -20.55 -4.14 25.72
C VAL A 127 -20.01 -4.13 27.14
N GLY A 128 -20.87 -4.47 28.10
CA GLY A 128 -20.51 -4.67 29.48
C GLY A 128 -19.79 -6.02 29.68
N PRO A 129 -18.94 -6.14 30.72
CA PRO A 129 -18.25 -7.40 31.01
C PRO A 129 -19.22 -8.56 31.29
N ASN A 130 -20.40 -8.24 31.85
CA ASN A 130 -21.45 -9.17 32.27
C ASN A 130 -22.51 -9.44 31.18
N ASP A 131 -22.38 -8.85 29.99
CA ASP A 131 -23.33 -9.09 28.92
C ASP A 131 -23.20 -10.52 28.41
N THR A 132 -24.34 -11.19 28.29
CA THR A 132 -24.42 -12.54 27.70
C THR A 132 -24.19 -12.45 26.19
N ASP A 133 -23.66 -13.52 25.59
CA ASP A 133 -23.38 -13.55 24.14
C ASP A 133 -24.61 -13.22 23.28
N ALA A 134 -25.80 -13.62 23.74
CA ALA A 134 -27.07 -13.28 23.10
C ALA A 134 -27.39 -11.78 23.13
N MET A 135 -27.12 -11.10 24.25
CA MET A 135 -27.30 -9.64 24.36
C MET A 135 -26.34 -8.88 23.45
N VAL A 136 -25.09 -9.34 23.36
CA VAL A 136 -24.09 -8.70 22.49
C VAL A 136 -24.43 -8.95 21.02
N ALA A 137 -24.90 -10.15 20.66
CA ALA A 137 -25.37 -10.45 19.31
C ALA A 137 -26.54 -9.54 18.90
N ASP A 138 -27.53 -9.37 19.77
CA ASP A 138 -28.69 -8.50 19.56
C ASP A 138 -28.28 -7.02 19.44
N ALA A 139 -27.32 -6.57 20.27
CA ALA A 139 -26.74 -5.23 20.16
C ALA A 139 -26.04 -5.00 18.81
N LEU A 140 -25.29 -5.99 18.30
CA LEU A 140 -24.68 -5.94 16.97
C LEU A 140 -25.74 -5.87 15.86
N VAL A 141 -26.77 -6.71 15.89
CA VAL A 141 -27.89 -6.68 14.91
C VAL A 141 -28.55 -5.30 14.86
N ARG A 142 -28.83 -4.70 16.02
CA ARG A 142 -29.37 -3.33 16.11
C ARG A 142 -28.44 -2.29 15.48
N ALA A 143 -27.14 -2.39 15.74
CA ALA A 143 -26.15 -1.47 15.19
C ALA A 143 -26.02 -1.58 13.66
N GLU A 144 -26.20 -2.78 13.09
CA GLU A 144 -26.16 -2.98 11.64
C GLU A 144 -27.33 -2.36 10.91
N GLY A 145 -28.53 -2.44 11.47
CA GLY A 145 -29.72 -1.82 10.87
C GLY A 145 -29.52 -0.32 10.62
N LEU A 146 -28.85 0.37 11.55
CA LEU A 146 -28.50 1.78 11.41
C LEU A 146 -27.45 2.00 10.31
N ARG A 147 -26.43 1.14 10.24
CA ARG A 147 -25.34 1.25 9.26
C ARG A 147 -25.81 0.97 7.83
N GLN A 148 -26.69 0.00 7.64
CA GLN A 148 -27.29 -0.30 6.34
C GLN A 148 -28.19 0.83 5.85
N ARG A 149 -28.95 1.49 6.74
CA ARG A 149 -29.73 2.69 6.38
C ARG A 149 -28.80 3.81 5.89
N LEU A 150 -27.69 4.03 6.58
CA LEU A 150 -26.73 5.07 6.21
C LEU A 150 -26.04 4.78 4.87
N SER A 151 -25.64 3.53 4.62
CA SER A 151 -24.97 3.17 3.36
C SER A 151 -25.91 3.32 2.15
N ARG A 152 -27.21 3.02 2.31
CA ARG A 152 -28.23 3.30 1.28
C ARG A 152 -28.34 4.77 0.95
N VAL A 153 -28.37 5.64 1.96
CA VAL A 153 -28.41 7.11 1.76
C VAL A 153 -27.15 7.58 1.06
N ARG A 154 -25.97 7.08 1.46
CA ARG A 154 -24.69 7.46 0.83
C ARG A 154 -24.65 7.07 -0.65
N ARG A 155 -25.13 5.86 -1.00
CA ARG A 155 -25.23 5.41 -2.40
C ARG A 155 -26.20 6.27 -3.20
N ALA A 156 -27.35 6.66 -2.63
CA ALA A 156 -28.30 7.55 -3.28
C ALA A 156 -27.71 8.96 -3.54
N LEU A 157 -26.98 9.52 -2.55
CA LEU A 157 -26.35 10.84 -2.70
C LEU A 157 -25.22 10.84 -3.75
N VAL A 158 -24.36 9.82 -3.74
CA VAL A 158 -23.29 9.70 -4.75
C VAL A 158 -23.89 9.52 -6.14
N GLY A 159 -24.95 8.71 -6.27
CA GLY A 159 -25.70 8.56 -7.52
C GLY A 159 -26.27 9.89 -8.02
N ALA A 160 -26.84 10.71 -7.12
CA ALA A 160 -27.41 12.01 -7.48
C ALA A 160 -26.36 13.08 -7.84
N VAL A 161 -25.17 13.04 -7.24
CA VAL A 161 -24.06 13.93 -7.60
C VAL A 161 -23.46 13.49 -8.94
N LEU A 162 -23.25 12.19 -9.14
CA LEU A 162 -22.69 11.66 -10.37
C LEU A 162 -23.66 11.88 -11.56
N SER A 163 -24.97 11.70 -11.35
CA SER A 163 -25.96 11.99 -12.40
C SER A 163 -25.95 13.46 -12.79
N ARG A 164 -25.83 14.40 -11.84
CA ARG A 164 -25.74 15.83 -12.13
C ARG A 164 -24.44 16.23 -12.84
N VAL A 165 -23.32 15.57 -12.54
CA VAL A 165 -22.04 15.84 -13.22
C VAL A 165 -22.03 15.25 -14.64
N ILE A 166 -22.68 14.10 -14.85
CA ILE A 166 -22.77 13.45 -16.17
C ILE A 166 -23.82 14.15 -17.06
N GLU A 167 -24.96 14.59 -16.51
CA GLU A 167 -25.97 15.36 -17.26
C GLU A 167 -25.52 16.80 -17.57
N GLY A 168 -24.47 17.30 -16.91
CA GLY A 168 -24.04 18.69 -17.02
C GLY A 168 -23.16 19.05 -18.22
N ASP A 169 -22.58 18.08 -18.94
CA ASP A 169 -21.57 18.39 -19.99
C ASP A 169 -21.57 17.41 -21.19
N ALA A 170 -22.59 16.56 -21.33
CA ALA A 170 -22.68 15.66 -22.47
C ALA A 170 -23.47 16.31 -23.62
N ALA A 171 -22.74 17.01 -24.51
CA ALA A 171 -23.16 17.08 -25.92
C ALA A 171 -23.40 15.63 -26.42
N PRO A 172 -24.42 15.39 -27.25
CA PRO A 172 -24.84 14.04 -27.61
C PRO A 172 -23.76 13.36 -28.45
N ALA A 173 -22.89 12.59 -27.79
CA ALA A 173 -22.01 11.65 -28.47
C ALA A 173 -22.89 10.51 -29.00
N GLU A 174 -23.05 10.56 -30.31
CA GLU A 174 -23.67 9.57 -31.18
C GLU A 174 -23.37 8.14 -30.69
N TYR A 175 -24.42 7.45 -30.25
CA TYR A 175 -24.38 6.03 -29.93
C TYR A 175 -24.17 5.28 -31.26
N GLN A 176 -22.93 4.86 -31.50
CA GLN A 176 -22.59 4.05 -32.67
C GLN A 176 -23.16 2.63 -32.48
N PHE A 177 -24.24 2.36 -33.20
CA PHE A 177 -24.94 1.08 -33.25
C PHE A 177 -23.99 -0.09 -33.56
N LEU A 178 -24.18 -1.20 -32.85
CA LEU A 178 -23.71 -2.51 -33.26
C LEU A 178 -24.34 -2.90 -34.61
N PRO A 179 -23.59 -3.57 -35.52
CA PRO A 179 -24.09 -3.94 -36.84
C PRO A 179 -25.26 -4.92 -36.76
N GLU A 180 -26.33 -4.61 -37.52
CA GLU A 180 -27.40 -5.55 -37.85
C GLU A 180 -26.84 -6.59 -38.81
N ASP A 181 -26.52 -7.79 -38.32
CA ASP A 181 -26.30 -8.94 -39.20
C ASP A 181 -26.95 -10.21 -38.65
N ASP A 182 -27.53 -10.95 -39.60
CA ASP A 182 -27.94 -12.36 -39.55
C ASP A 182 -29.33 -12.73 -39.04
N ALA A 183 -30.36 -12.28 -39.78
CA ALA A 183 -31.64 -13.00 -39.87
C ALA A 183 -31.50 -14.42 -40.48
N ALA A 184 -30.40 -14.71 -41.19
CA ALA A 184 -30.18 -15.99 -41.87
C ALA A 184 -29.67 -17.13 -40.95
N ARG A 185 -29.13 -16.84 -39.76
CA ARG A 185 -28.63 -17.87 -38.81
C ARG A 185 -29.70 -18.53 -37.95
N ARG A 186 -30.94 -18.04 -37.96
CA ARG A 186 -32.00 -18.52 -37.06
C ARG A 186 -32.58 -19.89 -37.42
N LEU A 187 -32.42 -20.38 -38.67
CA LEU A 187 -32.98 -21.67 -39.10
C LEU A 187 -32.10 -22.88 -38.78
N SER A 188 -30.76 -22.71 -38.67
CA SER A 188 -29.85 -23.79 -38.25
C SER A 188 -29.78 -23.96 -36.71
N LEU A 189 -30.13 -22.91 -35.96
CA LEU A 189 -30.09 -22.93 -34.50
C LEU A 189 -31.24 -23.73 -33.87
N LYS A 190 -32.41 -23.79 -34.53
CA LYS A 190 -33.56 -24.50 -33.99
C LYS A 190 -33.33 -26.02 -33.89
N HIS A 191 -32.60 -26.60 -34.83
CA HIS A 191 -32.30 -28.02 -34.85
C HIS A 191 -31.12 -28.39 -33.92
N GLU A 192 -30.14 -27.50 -33.76
CA GLU A 192 -29.02 -27.71 -32.81
C GLU A 192 -29.44 -27.52 -31.33
N ILE A 193 -30.49 -26.73 -31.07
CA ILE A 193 -31.08 -26.51 -29.74
C ILE A 193 -31.99 -27.69 -29.30
N GLU A 194 -32.48 -28.48 -30.26
CA GLU A 194 -33.25 -29.70 -29.97
C GLU A 194 -32.33 -30.85 -29.51
N ASP A 195 -31.14 -30.98 -30.12
CA ASP A 195 -30.20 -32.06 -29.79
C ASP A 195 -29.25 -31.73 -28.62
N ARG A 196 -28.93 -30.45 -28.40
CA ARG A 196 -28.21 -29.99 -27.20
C ARG A 196 -29.16 -29.13 -26.40
N GLY A 197 -29.82 -29.75 -25.42
CA GLY A 197 -30.72 -29.09 -24.49
C GLY A 197 -30.25 -27.68 -24.11
N VAL A 198 -31.17 -26.72 -24.24
CA VAL A 198 -31.05 -25.25 -24.15
C VAL A 198 -30.05 -24.72 -23.11
N VAL A 199 -29.81 -25.49 -22.04
CA VAL A 199 -28.91 -25.10 -20.93
C VAL A 199 -27.42 -25.30 -21.25
N GLY A 200 -27.06 -26.28 -22.09
CA GLY A 200 -25.65 -26.57 -22.43
C GLY A 200 -25.03 -25.57 -23.42
N GLY A 201 -25.82 -25.06 -24.36
CA GLY A 201 -25.38 -24.09 -25.36
C GLY A 201 -25.13 -22.69 -24.79
N ILE A 202 -25.92 -22.29 -23.79
CA ILE A 202 -25.75 -20.98 -23.14
C ILE A 202 -24.51 -20.97 -22.24
N ALA A 203 -24.27 -22.04 -21.47
CA ALA A 203 -23.11 -22.10 -20.57
C ALA A 203 -21.76 -22.06 -21.31
N SER A 204 -21.65 -22.69 -22.48
CA SER A 204 -20.42 -22.66 -23.29
C SER A 204 -20.17 -21.29 -23.91
N ARG A 205 -21.22 -20.60 -24.39
CA ARG A 205 -21.12 -19.23 -24.92
C ARG A 205 -20.85 -18.19 -23.83
N LEU A 206 -21.46 -18.35 -22.65
CA LEU A 206 -21.20 -17.47 -21.51
C LEU A 206 -19.76 -17.62 -21.01
N ARG A 207 -19.22 -18.85 -21.03
CA ARG A 207 -17.81 -19.10 -20.70
C ARG A 207 -16.87 -18.48 -21.72
N GLY A 208 -17.13 -18.63 -23.02
CA GLY A 208 -16.31 -18.00 -24.07
C GLY A 208 -16.28 -16.47 -23.94
N ALA A 209 -17.44 -15.83 -23.78
CA ALA A 209 -17.52 -14.38 -23.60
C ALA A 209 -16.83 -13.89 -22.31
N ALA A 210 -16.91 -14.67 -21.22
CA ALA A 210 -16.22 -14.36 -19.98
C ALA A 210 -14.69 -14.51 -20.10
N ASP A 211 -14.21 -15.53 -20.82
CA ASP A 211 -12.78 -15.76 -21.06
C ASP A 211 -12.19 -14.66 -21.96
N ASP A 212 -12.91 -14.21 -22.99
CA ASP A 212 -12.48 -13.11 -23.85
C ASP A 212 -12.47 -11.76 -23.10
N TYR A 213 -13.45 -11.53 -22.23
CA TYR A 213 -13.46 -10.37 -21.34
C TYR A 213 -12.29 -10.40 -20.35
N LEU A 214 -12.01 -11.58 -19.76
CA LEU A 214 -10.86 -11.78 -18.88
C LEU A 214 -9.55 -11.51 -19.59
N ARG A 215 -9.36 -12.01 -20.82
CA ARG A 215 -8.18 -11.71 -21.65
C ARG A 215 -8.03 -10.22 -21.90
N SER A 216 -9.10 -9.56 -22.37
CA SER A 216 -9.08 -8.12 -22.60
C SER A 216 -8.72 -7.33 -21.34
N LYS A 217 -9.19 -7.75 -20.16
CA LYS A 217 -8.84 -7.11 -18.89
C LYS A 217 -7.43 -7.42 -18.43
N LEU A 218 -6.90 -8.62 -18.72
CA LEU A 218 -5.50 -8.94 -18.47
C LEU A 218 -4.59 -8.09 -19.36
N ASP A 219 -4.92 -7.92 -20.64
CA ASP A 219 -4.15 -7.08 -21.57
C ASP A 219 -4.18 -5.60 -21.15
N GLU A 220 -5.33 -5.10 -20.68
CA GLU A 220 -5.45 -3.72 -20.16
C GLU A 220 -4.59 -3.54 -18.89
N ILE A 221 -4.59 -4.55 -18.01
CA ILE A 221 -3.77 -4.55 -16.79
C ILE A 221 -2.28 -4.58 -17.17
N GLU A 222 -1.87 -5.43 -18.12
CA GLU A 222 -0.50 -5.53 -18.62
C GLU A 222 -0.04 -4.17 -19.19
N ALA A 223 -0.82 -3.57 -20.08
CA ALA A 223 -0.52 -2.25 -20.64
C ALA A 223 -0.45 -1.13 -19.59
N ARG A 224 -1.18 -1.26 -18.48
CA ARG A 224 -1.09 -0.31 -17.35
C ARG A 224 0.16 -0.56 -16.49
N ILE A 225 0.56 -1.82 -16.33
CA ILE A 225 1.78 -2.19 -15.61
C ILE A 225 2.99 -1.71 -16.39
N ASP A 226 3.07 -1.94 -17.69
CA ASP A 226 4.18 -1.52 -18.54
C ASP A 226 4.38 0.00 -18.48
N ARG A 227 3.29 0.76 -18.64
CA ARG A 227 3.34 2.24 -18.50
C ARG A 227 3.86 2.70 -17.14
N LYS A 228 3.53 1.98 -16.07
CA LYS A 228 4.03 2.31 -14.72
C LYS A 228 5.49 1.91 -14.54
N LEU A 229 5.93 0.80 -15.13
CA LEU A 229 7.32 0.38 -15.11
C LEU A 229 8.20 1.41 -15.84
N ASP A 230 7.78 1.84 -17.04
CA ASP A 230 8.48 2.89 -17.80
C ASP A 230 8.59 4.20 -17.01
N GLU A 231 7.51 4.59 -16.31
CA GLU A 231 7.53 5.79 -15.48
C GLU A 231 8.50 5.66 -14.30
N ILE A 232 8.55 4.49 -13.65
CA ILE A 232 9.48 4.22 -12.56
C ILE A 232 10.92 4.25 -13.05
N ASP A 233 11.22 3.59 -14.18
CA ASP A 233 12.56 3.56 -14.76
C ASP A 233 13.03 4.96 -15.14
N ARG A 234 12.13 5.78 -15.72
CA ARG A 234 12.43 7.20 -15.99
C ARG A 234 12.75 7.98 -14.72
N ARG A 235 11.94 7.83 -13.66
CA ARG A 235 12.17 8.51 -12.38
C ARG A 235 13.46 8.04 -11.71
N LEU A 236 13.79 6.75 -11.80
CA LEU A 236 15.03 6.19 -11.29
C LEU A 236 16.25 6.69 -12.05
N SER A 237 16.18 6.80 -13.39
CA SER A 237 17.26 7.41 -14.17
C SER A 237 17.46 8.88 -13.81
N GLU A 238 16.37 9.66 -13.70
CA GLU A 238 16.45 11.06 -13.28
C GLU A 238 17.02 11.23 -11.87
N TRP A 239 16.70 10.30 -10.96
CA TRP A 239 17.23 10.32 -9.61
C TRP A 239 18.72 9.94 -9.58
N ARG A 240 19.11 8.90 -10.32
CA ARG A 240 20.51 8.48 -10.48
C ARG A 240 21.35 9.60 -11.06
N ASP A 241 20.87 10.29 -12.09
CA ASP A 241 21.62 11.35 -12.75
C ASP A 241 21.79 12.57 -11.82
N ARG A 242 20.77 12.89 -11.01
CA ARG A 242 20.85 13.91 -9.96
C ARG A 242 21.86 13.54 -8.87
N GLU A 243 21.86 12.30 -8.42
CA GLU A 243 22.78 11.80 -7.40
C GLU A 243 24.23 11.80 -7.91
N VAL A 244 24.46 11.32 -9.14
CA VAL A 244 25.78 11.35 -9.80
C VAL A 244 26.27 12.79 -9.96
N ALA A 245 25.41 13.71 -10.39
CA ALA A 245 25.76 15.12 -10.51
C ALA A 245 26.12 15.74 -9.15
N ASN A 246 25.40 15.39 -8.08
CA ASN A 246 25.69 15.89 -6.74
C ASN A 246 27.01 15.35 -6.20
N ARG A 247 27.29 14.05 -6.36
CA ARG A 247 28.57 13.43 -6.00
C ARG A 247 29.75 14.07 -6.74
N LEU A 248 29.59 14.33 -8.04
CA LEU A 248 30.58 15.03 -8.84
C LEU A 248 30.84 16.47 -8.35
N ARG A 249 29.79 17.20 -7.93
CA ARG A 249 29.95 18.54 -7.34
C ARG A 249 30.76 18.49 -6.06
N ILE A 250 30.48 17.54 -5.16
CA ILE A 250 31.21 17.38 -3.90
C ILE A 250 32.69 17.07 -4.18
N LEU A 251 32.99 16.10 -5.06
CA LEU A 251 34.36 15.77 -5.45
C LEU A 251 35.11 16.96 -6.07
N ARG A 252 34.41 17.79 -6.86
CA ARG A 252 35.00 19.01 -7.44
C ARG A 252 35.35 20.03 -6.36
N ILE A 253 34.47 20.24 -5.37
CA ILE A 253 34.70 21.19 -4.29
C ILE A 253 35.88 20.74 -3.42
N THR A 254 35.95 19.46 -3.06
CA THR A 254 37.06 18.94 -2.25
C THR A 254 38.40 19.01 -2.98
N LEU A 255 38.41 18.78 -4.30
CA LEU A 255 39.60 18.92 -5.13
C LEU A 255 40.06 20.39 -5.24
N VAL A 256 39.15 21.33 -5.43
CA VAL A 256 39.51 22.77 -5.42
C VAL A 256 40.04 23.20 -4.05
N ALA A 257 39.41 22.71 -2.96
CA ALA A 257 39.86 23.01 -1.61
C ALA A 257 41.27 22.47 -1.32
N SER A 258 41.61 21.26 -1.78
CA SER A 258 42.95 20.70 -1.58
C SER A 258 44.02 21.46 -2.38
N VAL A 259 43.71 21.88 -3.61
CA VAL A 259 44.60 22.74 -4.41
C VAL A 259 44.82 24.09 -3.73
N LEU A 260 43.75 24.72 -3.21
CA LEU A 260 43.87 25.98 -2.47
C LEU A 260 44.74 25.81 -1.21
N PHE A 261 44.57 24.72 -0.46
CA PHE A 261 45.37 24.45 0.73
C PHE A 261 46.86 24.25 0.39
N ALA A 262 47.17 23.54 -0.70
CA ALA A 262 48.54 23.38 -1.18
C ALA A 262 49.17 24.72 -1.59
N LEU A 263 48.42 25.58 -2.29
CA LEU A 263 48.88 26.93 -2.64
C LEU A 263 49.09 27.81 -1.40
N LEU A 264 48.20 27.72 -0.42
CA LEU A 264 48.31 28.47 0.83
C LEU A 264 49.51 28.01 1.66
N SER A 265 49.75 26.70 1.71
CA SER A 265 50.93 26.10 2.35
C SER A 265 52.23 26.55 1.67
N LEU A 266 52.27 26.54 0.34
CA LEU A 266 53.41 27.05 -0.44
C LEU A 266 53.65 28.54 -0.19
N GLY A 267 52.58 29.34 -0.21
CA GLY A 267 52.63 30.78 0.09
C GLY A 267 53.16 31.07 1.49
N TYR A 268 52.65 30.35 2.50
CA TYR A 268 53.13 30.45 3.88
C TYR A 268 54.61 30.11 3.99
N HIS A 269 55.07 29.02 3.37
CA HIS A 269 56.48 28.63 3.37
C HIS A 269 57.38 29.71 2.74
N VAL A 270 56.94 30.36 1.65
CA VAL A 270 57.68 31.46 1.02
C VAL A 270 57.77 32.70 1.92
N VAL A 271 56.65 33.07 2.56
CA VAL A 271 56.61 34.20 3.51
C VAL A 271 57.53 33.90 4.70
N VAL A 272 57.37 32.75 5.33
CA VAL A 272 58.19 32.34 6.47
C VAL A 272 59.67 32.31 6.12
N ARG A 273 60.05 31.73 4.98
CA ARG A 273 61.44 31.71 4.52
C ARG A 273 62.01 33.12 4.28
N ARG A 274 61.17 34.05 3.81
CA ARG A 274 61.58 35.44 3.55
C ARG A 274 61.70 36.27 4.84
N TRP A 275 60.84 36.02 5.82
CA TRP A 275 60.80 36.74 7.10
C TRP A 275 61.79 36.18 8.11
N MET A 276 61.96 34.86 8.19
CA MET A 276 62.99 34.22 9.00
C MET A 276 64.36 34.26 8.31
N GLY A 277 64.66 35.37 7.63
CA GLY A 277 65.91 35.61 6.93
C GLY A 277 67.09 35.15 7.78
N ALA A 278 67.80 34.14 7.26
CA ALA A 278 69.07 33.61 7.72
C ALA A 278 69.33 33.83 9.22
N GLN A 279 68.60 33.14 10.09
CA GLN A 279 69.11 32.97 11.45
C GLN A 279 70.47 32.27 11.28
N PRO A 280 71.59 32.91 11.66
CA PRO A 280 72.90 32.26 11.56
C PRO A 280 72.78 30.94 12.33
N PRO A 281 73.33 29.83 11.80
CA PRO A 281 73.27 28.56 12.48
C PRO A 281 73.72 28.79 13.93
N PRO A 282 72.98 28.28 14.93
CA PRO A 282 73.38 28.45 16.32
C PRO A 282 74.84 27.99 16.42
N PRO A 283 75.70 28.75 17.11
CA PRO A 283 77.09 28.39 17.26
C PRO A 283 77.12 26.95 17.76
N ILE A 284 77.85 26.08 17.03
CA ILE A 284 78.01 24.67 17.39
C ILE A 284 78.47 24.68 18.84
N ALA A 285 77.57 24.34 19.77
CA ALA A 285 77.88 24.29 21.17
C ALA A 285 79.00 23.26 21.28
N ALA A 286 80.20 23.74 21.62
CA ALA A 286 81.37 22.90 21.80
C ALA A 286 80.98 21.74 22.70
N THR A 287 81.08 20.52 22.17
CA THR A 287 80.85 19.29 22.91
C THR A 287 81.68 19.38 24.19
N PRO A 288 81.08 19.29 25.39
CA PRO A 288 81.85 19.34 26.62
C PRO A 288 82.88 18.20 26.59
N PRO A 289 84.13 18.46 27.05
CA PRO A 289 85.18 17.46 27.01
C PRO A 289 84.75 16.23 27.80
N ASP A 290 84.85 15.06 27.17
CA ASP A 290 84.71 13.76 27.83
C ASP A 290 85.66 13.72 29.03
N THR A 291 85.11 13.65 30.24
CA THR A 291 85.85 13.42 31.46
C THR A 291 86.22 11.92 31.54
N PRO A 292 87.50 11.53 31.42
CA PRO A 292 87.92 10.16 31.66
C PRO A 292 87.89 9.86 33.16
N ARG A 293 87.41 8.68 33.52
CA ARG A 293 87.67 8.05 34.83
C ARG A 293 89.02 7.36 34.81
#